data_AF-A0A010RUP1-F1
#
_entry.id   AF-A0A010RUP1-F1
#
_cell.length_a   1.000
_cell.length_b   1.000
_cell.length_c   1.000
_cell.angle_alpha   90.00
_cell.angle_beta   90.00
_cell.angle_gamma   90.00
#
_symmetry.space_group_name_H-M   'P 1'
#
loop_
_entity.id
_entity.type
_entity.pdbx_description
1 polymer ?
#
loop_
_entity_poly.entity_id
_entity_poly.type
_entity_poly.pdbx_seq_one_letter_code
_entity_poly.pdbx_strand_id
1 'polypeptide(L)'
;MSSYPGTASGARPWTVPHRPRSFTQVSHRLSMNESVVQERLIEEQLSPDTSSGSEPETDVASQETPSTLEIKQRRGLRTLHIKYEARINEIKVLHFRRRNESRRAYDNKRTIVIDDYNKAGCWALFRFSPRRKLDAIDRDQENADNYFAKCERIERGAVERRFEDREELYIHCYRRMWKKMYPSISFWYDRPNPDARDIPVMTYYQPID
;
A
#
# COMPACT_ATOMS: atom_id res chain seq x y z
N MET A 1 38.38 3.04 49.06
CA MET A 1 39.04 3.83 47.99
C MET A 1 39.18 2.95 46.75
N SER A 2 38.43 3.27 45.70
CA SER A 2 38.87 3.23 44.30
C SER A 2 37.68 3.68 43.45
N SER A 3 37.79 4.90 42.96
CA SER A 3 36.84 5.66 42.15
C SER A 3 37.34 5.65 40.72
N TYR A 4 36.46 5.51 39.73
CA TYR A 4 36.55 6.10 38.38
C TYR A 4 35.22 5.85 37.62
N PRO A 5 34.88 6.66 36.59
CA PRO A 5 33.73 7.56 36.69
C PRO A 5 32.62 7.24 35.68
N GLY A 6 31.49 7.90 35.88
CA GLY A 6 30.31 7.79 35.03
C GLY A 6 30.54 8.25 33.59
N THR A 7 29.97 7.48 32.67
CA THR A 7 29.56 7.94 31.36
C THR A 7 28.05 7.98 31.33
N ALA A 8 27.53 9.21 31.45
CA ALA A 8 26.17 9.55 31.09
C ALA A 8 25.97 9.21 29.60
N SER A 9 25.35 8.07 29.32
CA SER A 9 24.76 7.81 28.01
C SER A 9 23.33 8.31 28.06
N GLY A 10 23.12 9.50 27.49
CA GLY A 10 21.80 10.06 27.28
C GLY A 10 20.97 9.09 26.44
N ALA A 11 20.16 8.28 27.12
CA ALA A 11 19.07 7.56 26.51
C ALA A 11 18.10 8.62 25.97
N ARG A 12 18.26 8.94 24.69
CA ARG A 12 17.25 9.68 23.92
C ARG A 12 15.92 8.97 24.19
N PRO A 13 14.85 9.69 24.57
CA PRO A 13 13.53 9.10 24.54
C PRO A 13 13.32 8.66 23.09
N TRP A 14 13.07 7.38 22.88
CA TRP A 14 12.42 6.93 21.67
C TRP A 14 11.01 7.51 21.72
N THR A 15 10.87 8.78 21.32
CA THR A 15 9.59 9.29 20.88
C THR A 15 9.28 8.51 19.62
N VAL A 16 8.63 7.36 19.79
CA VAL A 16 7.80 6.74 18.76
C VAL A 16 6.96 7.90 18.22
N PRO A 17 7.09 8.28 16.95
CA PRO A 17 6.16 9.24 16.38
C PRO A 17 4.77 8.65 16.58
N HIS A 18 3.93 9.34 17.35
CA HIS A 18 2.51 9.03 17.39
C HIS A 18 2.04 8.98 15.93
N ARG A 19 1.79 7.77 15.43
CA ARG A 19 1.37 7.56 14.05
C ARG A 19 0.13 8.42 13.85
N PRO A 20 0.16 9.43 12.96
CA PRO A 20 -1.06 10.13 12.59
C PRO A 20 -2.08 9.07 12.17
N ARG A 21 -3.32 9.17 12.65
CA ARG A 21 -4.40 8.29 12.20
C ARG A 21 -4.41 8.32 10.68
N SER A 22 -4.27 7.17 10.00
CA SER A 22 -4.37 7.12 8.53
C SER A 22 -5.81 7.33 8.10
N PHE A 23 -6.06 7.82 6.87
CA PHE A 23 -7.41 7.99 6.35
C PHE A 23 -8.13 6.63 6.28
N THR A 24 -7.38 5.54 6.03
CA THR A 24 -7.91 4.17 6.11
C THR A 24 -8.52 3.84 7.49
N GLN A 25 -7.96 4.39 8.57
CA GLN A 25 -8.48 4.21 9.92
C GLN A 25 -9.65 5.16 10.24
N VAL A 26 -9.71 6.33 9.59
CA VAL A 26 -10.78 7.33 9.76
C VAL A 26 -12.01 7.03 8.88
N SER A 27 -11.83 6.35 7.74
CA SER A 27 -12.87 6.15 6.73
C SER A 27 -13.83 4.97 7.00
N HIS A 28 -13.84 4.36 8.20
CA HIS A 28 -14.74 3.25 8.52
C HIS A 28 -16.23 3.61 8.57
N ARG A 29 -16.59 4.89 8.41
CA ARG A 29 -17.96 5.30 8.13
C ARG A 29 -17.98 6.24 6.95
N LEU A 30 -18.33 5.71 5.78
CA LEU A 30 -19.14 6.33 4.73
C LEU A 30 -19.24 5.30 3.59
N SER A 31 -20.08 4.29 3.81
CA SER A 31 -20.58 3.41 2.75
C SER A 31 -21.76 4.10 2.07
N MET A 32 -21.77 3.99 0.73
CA MET A 32 -22.84 4.31 -0.21
C MET A 32 -23.36 5.75 -0.19
N ASN A 33 -22.89 6.54 -1.16
CA ASN A 33 -23.77 7.13 -2.18
C ASN A 33 -22.91 7.70 -3.31
N GLU A 34 -23.23 7.27 -4.53
CA GLU A 34 -22.75 7.85 -5.79
C GLU A 34 -23.18 9.32 -5.89
N SER A 35 -22.29 10.19 -6.36
CA SER A 35 -22.61 11.04 -7.51
C SER A 35 -21.33 11.62 -8.13
N VAL A 36 -21.33 11.56 -9.45
CA VAL A 36 -20.36 12.12 -10.40
C VAL A 36 -20.44 13.64 -10.37
N VAL A 37 -19.34 14.37 -10.15
CA VAL A 37 -19.07 15.70 -10.75
C VAL A 37 -17.56 15.99 -10.83
N GLN A 38 -17.10 16.16 -12.07
CA GLN A 38 -15.92 16.86 -12.59
C GLN A 38 -14.60 16.83 -11.79
N GLU A 39 -13.62 16.18 -12.42
CA GLU A 39 -12.21 16.53 -12.35
C GLU A 39 -11.97 17.88 -13.02
N ARG A 40 -11.34 18.81 -12.30
CA ARG A 40 -10.27 19.67 -12.82
C ARG A 40 -9.54 20.36 -11.66
N LEU A 41 -8.23 20.48 -11.86
CA LEU A 41 -7.28 21.36 -11.19
C LEU A 41 -6.62 20.89 -9.88
N ILE A 42 -5.78 19.84 -9.96
CA ILE A 42 -4.44 19.82 -9.33
C ILE A 42 -3.50 19.01 -10.24
N GLU A 43 -3.28 19.47 -11.48
CA GLU A 43 -2.20 18.95 -12.35
C GLU A 43 -1.15 20.03 -12.67
N GLU A 44 -1.31 21.23 -12.15
CA GLU A 44 -0.48 22.37 -12.52
C GLU A 44 0.64 22.58 -11.51
N GLN A 45 1.61 21.66 -11.47
CA GLN A 45 2.94 21.92 -10.89
C GLN A 45 4.05 21.18 -11.65
N LEU A 46 4.12 21.36 -12.97
CA LEU A 46 5.33 21.06 -13.77
C LEU A 46 5.52 22.09 -14.92
N SER A 47 5.85 23.33 -14.52
CA SER A 47 6.71 24.35 -15.21
C SER A 47 6.37 24.81 -16.66
N PRO A 48 7.12 25.77 -17.27
CA PRO A 48 6.64 27.16 -17.45
C PRO A 48 6.64 27.64 -18.92
N ASP A 49 5.95 28.77 -19.16
CA ASP A 49 6.24 29.85 -20.14
C ASP A 49 5.01 30.39 -20.90
N THR A 50 4.72 31.67 -20.56
CA THR A 50 4.43 32.81 -21.46
C THR A 50 3.01 33.06 -22.00
N SER A 51 2.45 34.18 -21.51
CA SER A 51 1.69 35.25 -22.22
C SER A 51 0.29 34.90 -22.78
N SER A 52 -0.75 35.71 -22.75
CA SER A 52 -1.12 37.04 -22.22
C SER A 52 -2.58 37.19 -22.67
N GLY A 53 -3.48 37.76 -21.86
CA GLY A 53 -4.84 38.03 -22.35
C GLY A 53 -5.81 38.34 -21.22
N SER A 54 -6.05 39.63 -21.05
CA SER A 54 -6.98 40.29 -20.15
C SER A 54 -8.46 39.97 -20.42
N GLU A 55 -9.23 39.68 -19.37
CA GLU A 55 -10.53 40.30 -19.04
C GLU A 55 -10.76 40.21 -17.51
N PRO A 56 -11.45 41.18 -16.88
CA PRO A 56 -11.73 41.15 -15.44
C PRO A 56 -12.97 40.29 -15.19
N GLU A 57 -12.83 38.97 -15.22
CA GLU A 57 -13.89 38.08 -14.79
C GLU A 57 -14.00 38.15 -13.27
N THR A 58 -15.01 38.89 -12.82
CA THR A 58 -15.74 38.77 -11.56
C THR A 58 -15.03 37.92 -10.51
N ASP A 59 -14.47 38.65 -9.54
CA ASP A 59 -13.86 38.20 -8.29
C ASP A 59 -14.86 37.38 -7.43
N VAL A 60 -15.23 36.19 -7.91
CA VAL A 60 -15.62 35.07 -7.07
C VAL A 60 -14.32 34.52 -6.50
N ALA A 61 -13.60 35.37 -5.77
CA ALA A 61 -12.58 34.97 -4.81
C ALA A 61 -13.24 33.88 -3.98
N SER A 62 -12.86 32.65 -4.27
CA SER A 62 -13.43 31.46 -3.68
C SER A 62 -13.29 31.62 -2.18
N GLN A 63 -14.39 31.90 -1.47
CA GLN A 63 -14.40 31.85 -0.01
C GLN A 63 -14.19 30.38 0.36
N GLU A 64 -12.93 29.95 0.39
CA GLU A 64 -12.51 28.61 0.80
C GLU A 64 -12.76 28.44 2.29
N THR A 65 -14.02 28.35 2.69
CA THR A 65 -14.42 28.10 4.08
C THR A 65 -13.80 26.79 4.61
N PRO A 66 -13.64 26.65 5.94
CA PRO A 66 -13.09 25.43 6.54
C PRO A 66 -13.82 24.16 6.06
N SER A 67 -15.14 24.22 5.89
CA SER A 67 -15.94 23.11 5.39
C SER A 67 -15.60 22.74 3.94
N THR A 68 -15.44 23.72 3.06
CA THR A 68 -15.05 23.45 1.66
C THR A 68 -13.64 22.86 1.55
N LEU A 69 -12.69 23.32 2.38
CA LEU A 69 -11.34 22.74 2.46
C LEU A 69 -11.36 21.31 2.98
N GLU A 70 -12.16 21.02 4.00
CA GLU A 70 -12.33 19.66 4.51
C GLU A 70 -12.89 18.73 3.42
N ILE A 71 -13.92 19.16 2.70
CA ILE A 71 -14.51 18.39 1.59
C ILE A 71 -13.46 18.12 0.49
N LYS A 72 -12.71 19.15 0.08
CA LYS A 72 -11.62 19.01 -0.90
C LYS A 72 -10.55 18.02 -0.42
N GLN A 73 -10.12 18.13 0.84
CA GLN A 73 -9.13 17.23 1.40
C GLN A 73 -9.63 15.79 1.44
N ARG A 74 -10.85 15.55 1.94
CA ARG A 74 -11.47 14.21 1.98
C ARG A 74 -11.59 13.60 0.59
N ARG A 75 -12.01 14.37 -0.40
CA ARG A 75 -12.09 13.92 -1.79
C ARG A 75 -10.72 13.51 -2.32
N GLY A 76 -9.68 14.31 -2.09
CA GLY A 76 -8.32 13.97 -2.52
C GLY A 76 -7.75 12.74 -1.82
N LEU A 77 -7.97 12.58 -0.50
CA LEU A 77 -7.59 11.37 0.24
C LEU A 77 -8.30 10.13 -0.30
N ARG A 78 -9.60 10.23 -0.62
CA ARG A 78 -10.35 9.14 -1.26
C ARG A 78 -9.77 8.78 -2.61
N THR A 79 -9.44 9.76 -3.46
CA THR A 79 -8.81 9.51 -4.76
C THR A 79 -7.44 8.84 -4.61
N LEU A 80 -6.62 9.26 -3.65
CA LEU A 80 -5.34 8.62 -3.34
C LEU A 80 -5.56 7.15 -2.91
N HIS A 81 -6.57 6.90 -2.09
CA HIS A 81 -6.88 5.55 -1.62
C HIS A 81 -7.38 4.65 -2.75
N ILE A 82 -8.26 5.13 -3.64
CA ILE A 82 -8.71 4.37 -4.82
C ILE A 82 -7.51 4.00 -5.70
N LYS A 83 -6.57 4.93 -5.93
CA LYS A 83 -5.35 4.65 -6.70
C LYS A 83 -4.47 3.59 -6.02
N TYR A 84 -4.39 3.63 -4.70
CA TYR A 84 -3.68 2.62 -3.91
C TYR A 84 -4.35 1.23 -4.04
N GLU A 85 -5.67 1.13 -3.86
CA GLU A 85 -6.40 -0.13 -3.97
C GLU A 85 -6.30 -0.72 -5.38
N ALA A 86 -6.44 0.12 -6.41
CA ALA A 86 -6.26 -0.28 -7.80
C ALA A 86 -4.87 -0.91 -8.00
N ARG A 87 -3.82 -0.27 -7.48
CA ARG A 87 -2.45 -0.76 -7.62
C ARG A 87 -2.20 -2.06 -6.84
N ILE A 88 -2.76 -2.21 -5.64
CA ILE A 88 -2.68 -3.46 -4.88
C ILE A 88 -3.40 -4.59 -5.61
N ASN A 89 -4.57 -4.32 -6.21
CA ASN A 89 -5.31 -5.30 -6.99
C ASN A 89 -4.58 -5.71 -8.27
N GLU A 90 -3.93 -4.78 -8.97
CA GLU A 90 -3.06 -5.10 -10.11
C GLU A 90 -1.95 -6.08 -9.72
N ILE A 91 -1.27 -5.83 -8.60
CA ILE A 91 -0.22 -6.71 -8.09
C ILE A 91 -0.78 -8.10 -7.76
N LYS A 92 -1.93 -8.17 -7.07
CA LYS A 92 -2.61 -9.44 -6.75
C LYS A 92 -2.91 -10.25 -8.00
N VAL A 93 -3.51 -9.63 -9.01
CA VAL A 93 -3.90 -10.29 -10.27
C VAL A 93 -2.66 -10.76 -11.03
N LEU A 94 -1.61 -9.94 -11.10
CA LEU A 94 -0.36 -10.28 -11.76
C LEU A 94 0.30 -11.53 -11.15
N HIS A 95 0.48 -11.56 -9.83
CA HIS A 95 1.12 -12.69 -9.15
C HIS A 95 0.22 -13.93 -9.09
N PHE A 96 -1.10 -13.76 -9.07
CA PHE A 96 -2.03 -14.88 -9.24
C PHE A 96 -1.88 -15.53 -10.62
N ARG A 97 -1.84 -14.74 -11.70
CA ARG A 97 -1.64 -15.26 -13.05
C ARG A 97 -0.29 -16.00 -13.17
N ARG A 98 0.80 -15.41 -12.68
CA ARG A 98 2.14 -16.02 -12.70
C ARG A 98 2.19 -17.35 -11.95
N ARG A 99 1.58 -17.44 -10.77
CA ARG A 99 1.48 -18.70 -10.02
C ARG A 99 0.70 -19.76 -10.78
N ASN A 100 -0.41 -19.40 -11.42
CA ASN A 100 -1.20 -20.34 -12.23
C ASN A 100 -0.43 -20.85 -13.45
N GLU A 101 0.30 -19.97 -14.14
CA GLU A 101 1.15 -20.34 -15.27
C GLU A 101 2.29 -21.27 -14.82
N SER A 102 2.94 -20.95 -13.70
CA SER A 102 3.97 -21.79 -13.08
C SER A 102 3.43 -23.19 -12.74
N ARG A 103 2.27 -23.27 -12.08
CA ARG A 103 1.62 -24.55 -11.71
C ARG A 103 1.35 -25.41 -12.93
N ARG A 104 0.76 -24.85 -13.98
CA ARG A 104 0.53 -25.56 -15.25
C ARG A 104 1.83 -26.07 -15.86
N ALA A 105 2.90 -25.29 -15.80
CA ALA A 105 4.20 -25.72 -16.32
C ALA A 105 4.77 -26.91 -15.52
N TYR A 106 4.65 -26.92 -14.19
CA TYR A 106 5.08 -28.03 -13.36
C TYR A 106 4.19 -29.26 -13.51
N ASP A 107 2.87 -29.09 -13.67
CA ASP A 107 1.95 -30.19 -13.96
C ASP A 107 2.31 -30.85 -15.30
N ASN A 108 2.59 -30.05 -16.34
CA ASN A 108 3.08 -30.59 -17.62
C ASN A 108 4.39 -31.36 -17.46
N LYS A 109 5.34 -30.87 -16.66
CA LYS A 109 6.59 -31.59 -16.36
C LYS A 109 6.32 -32.93 -15.66
N ARG A 110 5.40 -32.98 -14.68
CA ARG A 110 5.02 -34.23 -14.02
C ARG A 110 4.44 -35.23 -15.03
N THR A 111 3.52 -34.77 -15.87
CA THR A 111 2.90 -35.60 -16.91
C THR A 111 3.94 -36.18 -17.86
N ILE A 112 4.91 -35.38 -18.32
CA ILE A 112 6.01 -35.86 -19.18
C ILE A 112 6.83 -36.94 -18.48
N VAL A 113 7.21 -36.74 -17.20
CA VAL A 113 7.99 -37.73 -16.45
C VAL A 113 7.24 -39.06 -16.28
N ILE A 114 5.92 -38.99 -16.03
CA ILE A 114 5.06 -40.17 -15.93
C ILE A 114 4.94 -40.88 -17.28
N ASP A 115 4.72 -40.12 -18.36
CA ASP A 115 4.63 -40.65 -19.71
C ASP A 115 5.93 -41.33 -20.16
N ASP A 116 7.08 -40.70 -19.90
CA ASP A 116 8.40 -41.23 -20.23
C ASP A 116 8.65 -42.56 -19.50
N TYR A 117 8.22 -42.66 -18.24
CA TYR A 117 8.31 -43.90 -17.47
C TYR A 117 7.40 -44.99 -18.05
N ASN A 118 6.15 -44.66 -18.39
CA ASN A 118 5.19 -45.60 -18.95
C ASN A 118 5.61 -46.11 -20.35
N LYS A 119 6.35 -45.31 -21.12
CA LYS A 119 6.85 -45.64 -22.47
C LYS A 119 8.27 -46.24 -22.46
N ALA A 120 8.91 -46.35 -21.29
CA ALA A 120 10.28 -46.84 -21.18
C ALA A 120 10.38 -48.34 -21.51
N GLY A 121 11.34 -48.70 -22.37
CA GLY A 121 11.66 -50.12 -22.62
C GLY A 121 12.17 -50.84 -21.37
N CYS A 122 12.01 -52.16 -21.30
CA CYS A 122 12.29 -52.99 -20.12
C CYS A 122 13.71 -52.77 -19.51
N TRP A 123 14.69 -52.43 -20.35
CA TRP A 123 16.08 -52.16 -19.96
C TRP A 123 16.30 -50.80 -19.27
N ALA A 124 15.40 -49.84 -19.45
CA ALA A 124 15.51 -48.49 -18.91
C ALA A 124 14.90 -48.34 -17.51
N LEU A 125 14.05 -49.28 -17.08
CA LEU A 125 13.41 -49.29 -15.75
C LEU A 125 14.41 -49.34 -14.60
N PHE A 126 15.58 -49.94 -14.80
CA PHE A 126 16.65 -50.02 -13.79
C PHE A 126 17.50 -48.75 -13.66
N ARG A 127 17.44 -47.83 -14.64
CA ARG A 127 18.19 -46.57 -14.64
C ARG A 127 17.35 -45.35 -14.24
N PHE A 128 16.02 -45.44 -14.35
CA PHE A 128 15.10 -44.35 -14.07
C PHE A 128 14.34 -44.59 -12.75
N SER A 129 14.58 -43.73 -11.75
CA SER A 129 13.67 -43.61 -10.61
C SER A 129 12.71 -42.45 -10.87
N PRO A 130 11.48 -42.70 -11.36
CA PRO A 130 10.49 -41.64 -11.61
C PRO A 130 10.18 -40.85 -10.33
N ARG A 131 10.20 -41.53 -9.17
CA ARG A 131 9.99 -40.90 -7.87
C ARG A 131 10.98 -39.78 -7.59
N ARG A 132 12.29 -40.00 -7.79
CA ARG A 132 13.31 -38.95 -7.57
C ARG A 132 13.10 -37.73 -8.48
N LYS A 133 12.61 -37.92 -9.70
CA LYS A 133 12.31 -36.83 -10.63
C LYS A 133 11.07 -36.06 -10.22
N LEU A 134 10.03 -36.76 -9.79
CA LEU A 134 8.81 -36.13 -9.25
C LEU A 134 9.12 -35.34 -7.97
N ASP A 135 9.90 -35.92 -7.03
CA ASP A 135 10.33 -35.23 -5.80
C ASP A 135 11.20 -33.98 -6.10
N ALA A 136 11.95 -33.98 -7.20
CA ALA A 136 12.69 -32.80 -7.65
C ALA A 136 11.74 -31.73 -8.22
N ILE A 137 10.76 -32.14 -9.03
CA ILE A 137 9.72 -31.24 -9.56
C ILE A 137 8.90 -30.60 -8.43
N ASP A 138 8.53 -31.38 -7.42
CA ASP A 138 7.74 -30.90 -6.29
C ASP A 138 8.51 -29.85 -5.47
N ARG A 139 9.79 -30.10 -5.20
CA ARG A 139 10.68 -29.12 -4.56
C ARG A 139 10.86 -27.86 -5.38
N ASP A 140 11.04 -27.98 -6.69
CA ASP A 140 11.17 -26.84 -7.59
C ASP A 140 9.87 -26.01 -7.65
N GLN A 141 8.71 -26.67 -7.63
CA GLN A 141 7.41 -26.00 -7.55
C GLN A 141 7.25 -25.25 -6.23
N GLU A 142 7.59 -25.86 -5.10
CA GLU A 142 7.52 -25.20 -3.78
C GLU A 142 8.44 -23.98 -3.73
N ASN A 143 9.67 -24.11 -4.24
CA ASN A 143 10.62 -23.00 -4.36
C ASN A 143 10.07 -21.86 -5.24
N ALA A 144 9.41 -22.20 -6.36
CA ALA A 144 8.80 -21.22 -7.24
C ALA A 144 7.62 -20.50 -6.55
N ASP A 145 6.74 -21.23 -5.86
CA ASP A 145 5.61 -20.66 -5.13
C ASP A 145 6.08 -19.70 -4.02
N ASN A 146 7.13 -20.10 -3.28
CA ASN A 146 7.79 -19.24 -2.28
C ASN A 146 8.40 -17.97 -2.90
N TYR A 147 9.05 -18.11 -4.06
CA TYR A 147 9.60 -16.97 -4.81
C TYR A 147 8.49 -15.97 -5.19
N PHE A 148 7.39 -16.44 -5.79
CA PHE A 148 6.28 -15.57 -6.19
C PHE A 148 5.63 -14.88 -5.00
N ALA A 149 5.41 -15.61 -3.89
CA ALA A 149 4.87 -15.02 -2.66
C ALA A 149 5.77 -13.92 -2.10
N LYS A 150 7.09 -14.13 -2.13
CA LYS A 150 8.07 -13.13 -1.70
C LYS A 150 8.08 -11.89 -2.62
N CYS A 151 8.03 -12.08 -3.93
CA CYS A 151 7.94 -10.98 -4.90
C CYS A 151 6.66 -10.15 -4.68
N GLU A 152 5.52 -10.82 -4.54
CA GLU A 152 4.24 -10.16 -4.26
C GLU A 152 4.31 -9.33 -2.98
N ARG A 153 4.87 -9.88 -1.89
CA ARG A 153 5.04 -9.17 -0.63
C ARG A 153 5.91 -7.92 -0.77
N ILE A 154 7.03 -8.01 -1.50
CA ILE A 154 7.94 -6.87 -1.71
C ILE A 154 7.25 -5.76 -2.51
N GLU A 155 6.56 -6.12 -3.59
CA GLU A 155 5.85 -5.15 -4.43
C GLU A 155 4.70 -4.47 -3.67
N ARG A 156 3.88 -5.24 -2.95
CA ARG A 156 2.82 -4.69 -2.09
C ARG A 156 3.39 -3.74 -1.04
N GLY A 157 4.42 -4.17 -0.30
CA GLY A 157 5.05 -3.34 0.73
C GLY A 157 5.73 -2.08 0.18
N ALA A 158 6.14 -2.06 -1.08
CA ALA A 158 6.63 -0.84 -1.74
C ALA A 158 5.49 0.13 -2.07
N VAL A 159 4.32 -0.38 -2.48
CA VAL A 159 3.13 0.42 -2.76
C VAL A 159 2.53 0.99 -1.46
N GLU A 160 2.45 0.17 -0.42
CA GLU A 160 1.99 0.58 0.91
C GLU A 160 2.81 1.75 1.46
N ARG A 161 4.14 1.61 1.52
CA ARG A 161 5.03 2.70 1.97
C ARG A 161 4.87 3.98 1.16
N ARG A 162 4.83 3.87 -0.17
CA ARG A 162 4.62 5.04 -1.04
C ARG A 162 3.27 5.70 -0.83
N PHE A 163 2.24 4.92 -0.53
CA PHE A 163 0.92 5.45 -0.21
C PHE A 163 0.95 6.18 1.14
N GLU A 164 1.55 5.58 2.16
CA GLU A 164 1.73 6.20 3.48
C GLU A 164 2.48 7.54 3.37
N ASP A 165 3.61 7.58 2.65
CA ASP A 165 4.39 8.80 2.44
C ASP A 165 3.56 9.90 1.74
N ARG A 166 2.78 9.51 0.72
CA ARG A 166 1.93 10.45 -0.05
C ARG A 166 0.75 10.96 0.77
N GLU A 167 0.13 10.07 1.55
CA GLU A 167 -0.96 10.40 2.44
C GLU A 167 -0.49 11.38 3.52
N GLU A 168 0.63 11.08 4.18
CA GLU A 168 1.22 11.95 5.21
C GLU A 168 1.58 13.32 4.64
N LEU A 169 2.24 13.37 3.48
CA LEU A 169 2.57 14.62 2.79
C LEU A 169 1.31 15.42 2.45
N TYR A 170 0.27 14.75 1.95
CA TYR A 170 -1.00 15.39 1.59
C TYR A 170 -1.68 16.01 2.83
N ILE A 171 -1.75 15.26 3.93
CA ILE A 171 -2.29 15.74 5.20
C ILE A 171 -1.46 16.90 5.74
N HIS A 172 -0.13 16.81 5.69
CA HIS A 172 0.78 17.85 6.16
C HIS A 172 0.61 19.16 5.39
N CYS A 173 0.53 19.10 4.06
CA CYS A 173 0.27 20.27 3.21
C CYS A 173 -1.07 20.94 3.55
N TYR A 174 -2.13 20.15 3.71
CA TYR A 174 -3.44 20.66 4.10
C TYR A 174 -3.44 21.24 5.51
N ARG A 175 -2.73 20.63 6.47
CA ARG A 175 -2.58 21.16 7.82
C ARG A 175 -1.88 22.52 7.82
N ARG A 176 -0.83 22.68 7.02
CA ARG A 176 -0.12 23.97 6.88
C ARG A 176 -1.02 25.05 6.28
N MET A 177 -1.79 24.69 5.25
CA MET A 177 -2.76 25.60 4.62
C MET A 177 -3.87 25.99 5.60
N TRP A 178 -4.42 25.03 6.33
CA TRP A 178 -5.44 25.24 7.35
C TRP A 178 -4.98 26.18 8.45
N LYS A 179 -3.75 25.98 8.98
CA LYS A 179 -3.17 26.87 9.99
C LYS A 179 -2.97 28.30 9.48
N LYS A 180 -2.72 28.48 8.18
CA LYS A 180 -2.53 29.80 7.55
C LYS A 180 -3.87 30.53 7.37
N MET A 181 -4.90 29.85 6.89
CA MET A 181 -6.21 30.46 6.61
C MET A 181 -7.10 30.56 7.86
N TYR A 182 -7.02 29.56 8.74
CA TYR A 182 -7.92 29.38 9.88
C TYR A 182 -7.16 29.05 11.17
N PRO A 183 -6.33 29.97 11.69
CA PRO A 183 -5.46 29.70 12.84
C PRO A 183 -6.21 29.39 14.14
N SER A 184 -7.44 29.90 14.28
CA SER A 184 -8.30 29.67 15.44
C SER A 184 -9.12 28.37 15.36
N ILE A 185 -9.16 27.72 14.19
CA ILE A 185 -9.97 26.52 13.97
C ILE A 185 -9.05 25.31 13.96
N SER A 186 -9.31 24.35 14.86
CA SER A 186 -8.62 23.06 14.88
C SER A 186 -8.68 22.38 13.51
N PHE A 187 -7.57 21.80 13.07
CA PHE A 187 -7.56 20.97 11.87
C PHE A 187 -8.51 19.78 12.05
N TRP A 188 -9.43 19.56 11.12
CA TRP A 188 -10.49 18.55 11.27
C TRP A 188 -9.94 17.13 11.41
N TYR A 189 -8.79 16.85 10.81
CA TYR A 189 -8.12 15.54 10.87
C TYR A 189 -7.59 15.20 12.27
N ASP A 190 -7.34 16.24 13.09
CA ASP A 190 -6.85 16.08 14.46
C ASP A 190 -8.00 15.92 15.46
N ARG A 191 -9.24 16.14 15.01
CA ARG A 191 -10.40 16.00 15.88
C ARG A 191 -10.54 14.55 16.33
N PRO A 192 -10.82 14.30 17.62
CA PRO A 192 -11.10 12.96 18.09
C PRO A 192 -12.30 12.41 17.33
N ASN A 193 -12.11 11.29 16.63
CA ASN A 193 -13.20 10.56 16.01
C ASN A 193 -14.21 10.19 17.11
N PRO A 194 -15.45 10.71 17.10
CA PRO A 194 -16.44 10.44 18.14
C PRO A 194 -16.84 8.95 18.18
N ASP A 195 -16.57 8.21 17.10
CA ASP A 195 -16.82 6.77 17.00
C ASP A 195 -15.63 5.90 17.41
N ALA A 196 -14.47 6.49 17.72
CA ALA A 196 -13.29 5.78 18.21
C ALA A 196 -13.34 5.60 19.74
N ARG A 197 -14.51 5.27 20.29
CA ARG A 197 -14.63 4.82 21.68
C ARG A 197 -14.00 3.43 21.80
N ASP A 198 -12.88 3.36 22.50
CA ASP A 198 -12.36 2.18 23.21
C ASP A 198 -12.39 0.83 22.47
N ILE A 199 -11.97 0.79 21.21
CA ILE A 199 -11.54 -0.48 20.61
C ILE A 199 -10.05 -0.60 20.91
N PRO A 200 -9.60 -1.50 21.80
CA PRO A 200 -8.18 -1.76 21.95
C PRO A 200 -7.65 -2.14 20.58
N VAL A 201 -6.60 -1.44 20.15
CA VAL A 201 -5.84 -1.75 18.94
C VAL A 201 -5.19 -3.11 19.19
N MET A 202 -5.94 -4.19 18.97
CA MET A 202 -5.38 -5.52 18.79
C MET A 202 -4.55 -5.43 17.51
N THR A 203 -3.25 -5.28 17.71
CA THR A 203 -2.23 -5.60 16.74
C THR A 203 -2.50 -7.01 16.22
N TYR A 204 -3.12 -7.14 15.05
CA TYR A 204 -3.16 -8.40 14.29
C TYR A 204 -1.78 -8.64 13.66
N TYR A 205 -0.80 -8.90 14.51
CA TYR A 205 0.39 -9.67 14.17
C TYR A 205 0.48 -10.74 15.25
N GLN A 206 -0.28 -11.82 15.07
CA GLN A 206 0.14 -13.11 15.61
C GLN A 206 0.95 -13.79 14.51
N PRO A 207 2.23 -14.18 14.76
CA PRO A 207 2.88 -15.16 13.92
C PRO A 207 2.10 -16.47 14.05
N ILE A 208 1.83 -17.10 12.92
CA ILE A 208 1.37 -18.49 12.87
C ILE A 208 2.63 -19.32 13.14
N ASP A 209 2.68 -19.99 14.29
CA ASP A 209 3.59 -21.12 14.52
C ASP A 209 3.13 -22.35 13.72
#